data_AF-A0A7H9B7H0-F1
#
_entry.id   AF-A0A7H9B7H0-F1
#
_cell.length_a   1.000
_cell.length_b   1.000
_cell.length_c   1.000
_cell.angle_alpha   90.00
_cell.angle_beta   90.00
_cell.angle_gamma   90.00
#
_symmetry.space_group_name_H-M   'P 1'
#
loop_
_entity.id
_entity.type
_entity.pdbx_description
1 polymer ?
#
loop_
_entity_poly.entity_id
_entity_poly.type
_entity_poly.pdbx_seq_one_letter_code
_entity_poly.pdbx_strand_id
1 'polypeptide(L)'
;MSVEGENYIGDSEPDLLDASETEYGNVQEQQSQEENNGYATEHGTEIEDTDGNTATIAAWKEKRQAEIEEKDASDEQERKELKEEAVKHIDDFYDNYNRKKEQQLETVRREAEEFLKKKDNFFSQDNTTTWDRALQLINEDDADILGGRDRSKFKEILQRMKGNTNAPGA
;
A
#
# COMPACT_ATOMS: atom_id res chain seq x y z
N MET A 1 -45.03 -13.86 -5.87
CA MET A 1 -43.70 -14.50 -5.82
C MET A 1 -42.72 -13.47 -6.34
N SER A 2 -42.22 -12.66 -5.41
CA SER A 2 -41.23 -11.62 -5.67
C SER A 2 -39.86 -12.28 -5.65
N VAL A 3 -39.09 -12.12 -6.72
CA VAL A 3 -37.67 -12.47 -6.73
C VAL A 3 -36.93 -11.20 -6.39
N GLU A 4 -36.38 -11.16 -5.17
CA GLU A 4 -35.55 -10.07 -4.69
C GLU A 4 -34.29 -10.03 -5.55
N GLY A 5 -34.05 -8.86 -6.17
CA GLY A 5 -32.82 -8.59 -6.89
C GLY A 5 -31.68 -8.47 -5.90
N GLU A 6 -30.80 -9.47 -5.90
CA GLU A 6 -29.51 -9.40 -5.22
C GLU A 6 -28.73 -8.21 -5.79
N ASN A 7 -28.50 -7.21 -4.94
CA ASN A 7 -27.50 -6.17 -5.21
C ASN A 7 -26.12 -6.83 -5.16
N TYR A 8 -25.69 -7.34 -6.30
CA TYR A 8 -24.31 -7.69 -6.57
C TYR A 8 -23.50 -6.39 -6.52
N ILE A 9 -22.91 -6.10 -5.35
CA ILE A 9 -21.85 -5.10 -5.25
C ILE A 9 -20.67 -5.75 -5.96
N GLY A 10 -20.56 -5.48 -7.26
CA GLY A 10 -19.43 -5.92 -8.05
C GLY A 10 -18.16 -5.51 -7.34
N ASP A 11 -17.32 -6.48 -7.04
CA ASP A 11 -15.90 -6.29 -6.80
C ASP A 11 -15.36 -5.55 -8.03
N SER A 12 -15.46 -4.23 -7.98
CA SER A 12 -14.76 -3.35 -8.88
C SER A 12 -13.33 -3.46 -8.43
N GLU A 13 -12.61 -4.42 -9.03
CA GLU A 13 -11.16 -4.32 -9.14
C GLU A 13 -10.86 -2.87 -9.51
N PRO A 14 -10.05 -2.14 -8.72
CA PRO A 14 -9.57 -0.86 -9.19
C PRO A 14 -8.80 -1.15 -10.48
N ASP A 15 -9.37 -0.69 -11.60
CA ASP A 15 -8.75 -0.73 -12.91
C ASP A 15 -7.47 0.12 -12.82
N LEU A 16 -6.36 -0.53 -12.48
CA LEU A 16 -5.02 0.06 -12.37
C LEU A 16 -4.38 0.19 -13.77
N LEU A 17 -5.19 0.55 -14.77
CA LEU A 17 -4.75 0.98 -16.09
C LEU A 17 -4.64 2.51 -16.15
N ASP A 18 -4.05 3.14 -15.13
CA ASP A 18 -3.56 4.53 -15.24
C ASP A 18 -2.41 4.85 -14.27
N ALA A 19 -1.58 3.85 -13.97
CA ALA A 19 -0.29 4.06 -13.32
C ALA A 19 0.87 3.45 -14.13
N SER A 20 0.63 3.21 -15.42
CA SER A 20 1.69 2.93 -16.39
C SER A 20 2.12 4.22 -17.11
N GLU A 21 2.33 5.31 -16.38
CA GLU A 21 3.50 6.13 -16.69
C GLU A 21 4.68 5.44 -16.04
N THR A 22 5.08 4.37 -16.70
CA THR A 22 6.37 3.75 -16.52
C THR A 22 7.44 4.82 -16.76
N GLU A 23 7.93 5.42 -15.67
CA GLU A 23 9.33 5.77 -15.59
C GLU A 23 10.09 4.45 -15.59
N TYR A 24 10.20 3.85 -16.78
CA TYR A 24 11.28 2.93 -17.07
C TYR A 24 12.54 3.74 -16.84
N GLY A 25 13.11 3.60 -15.63
CA GLY A 25 14.46 3.99 -15.34
C GLY A 25 15.29 3.51 -16.51
N ASN A 26 15.92 4.46 -17.19
CA ASN A 26 16.69 4.30 -18.40
C ASN A 26 17.72 3.19 -18.16
N VAL A 27 17.35 1.94 -18.43
CA VAL A 27 18.29 0.85 -18.57
C VAL A 27 18.98 1.23 -19.86
N GLN A 28 20.12 1.92 -19.73
CA GLN A 28 21.08 2.00 -20.81
C GLN A 28 21.24 0.55 -21.25
N GLU A 29 20.67 0.26 -22.42
CA GLU A 29 20.98 -0.90 -23.20
C GLU A 29 22.48 -0.74 -23.46
N GLN A 30 23.28 -1.26 -22.53
CA GLN A 30 24.64 -1.61 -22.81
C GLN A 30 24.46 -2.71 -23.84
N GLN A 31 24.44 -2.28 -25.10
CA GLN A 31 24.89 -3.09 -26.21
C GLN A 31 26.25 -3.58 -25.74
N SER A 32 26.26 -4.76 -25.11
CA SER A 32 27.39 -5.64 -25.16
C SER A 32 27.62 -5.79 -26.65
N GLN A 33 28.54 -4.99 -27.18
CA GLN A 33 29.24 -5.39 -28.36
C GLN A 33 29.78 -6.77 -27.98
N GLU A 34 29.10 -7.80 -28.46
CA GLU A 34 29.75 -9.06 -28.75
C GLU A 34 30.83 -8.67 -29.75
N GLU A 35 31.96 -8.16 -29.24
CA GLU A 35 33.23 -8.47 -29.81
C GLU A 35 33.29 -10.00 -29.73
N ASN A 36 32.76 -10.61 -30.79
CA ASN A 36 33.20 -11.90 -31.26
C ASN A 36 34.70 -11.74 -31.48
N ASN A 37 35.44 -11.84 -30.38
CA ASN A 37 36.86 -12.00 -30.43
C ASN A 37 37.03 -13.48 -30.79
N GLY A 38 36.93 -13.69 -32.10
CA GLY A 38 37.22 -14.94 -32.77
C GLY A 38 38.69 -15.23 -32.56
N TYR A 39 39.04 -15.75 -31.38
CA TYR A 39 40.24 -16.53 -31.20
C TYR A 39 39.93 -17.97 -31.61
N ALA A 40 39.48 -18.14 -32.85
CA ALA A 40 39.87 -19.34 -33.60
C ALA A 40 41.33 -19.10 -34.05
N THR A 41 42.25 -18.99 -33.10
CA THR A 41 43.67 -19.19 -33.40
C THR A 41 43.92 -20.66 -33.16
N GLU A 42 43.81 -21.37 -34.28
CA GLU A 42 44.40 -22.65 -34.56
C GLU A 42 45.83 -22.69 -33.99
N HIS A 43 45.99 -23.30 -32.81
CA HIS A 43 47.26 -23.88 -32.41
C HIS A 43 47.06 -25.38 -32.45
N GLY A 44 47.27 -25.94 -33.63
CA GLY A 44 47.73 -27.32 -33.77
C GLY A 44 49.10 -27.44 -33.13
N THR A 45 49.13 -27.42 -31.80
CA THR A 45 50.21 -28.01 -31.05
C THR A 45 49.94 -29.50 -31.15
N GLU A 46 50.75 -30.19 -31.95
CA GLU A 46 50.89 -31.63 -31.87
C GLU A 46 51.37 -31.92 -30.43
N ILE A 47 50.41 -32.15 -29.54
CA ILE A 47 50.68 -32.64 -28.20
C ILE A 47 51.08 -34.08 -28.42
N GLU A 48 52.37 -34.40 -28.31
CA GLU A 48 52.78 -35.78 -28.13
C GLU A 48 51.98 -36.35 -26.96
N ASP A 49 51.12 -37.33 -27.26
CA ASP A 49 50.33 -38.10 -26.32
C ASP A 49 51.26 -38.84 -25.36
N THR A 50 51.76 -38.10 -24.38
CA THR A 50 52.37 -38.65 -23.19
C THR A 50 51.21 -38.90 -22.22
N ASP A 51 51.00 -40.17 -21.86
CA ASP A 51 49.89 -40.64 -21.00
C ASP A 51 49.67 -39.81 -19.71
N GLY A 52 50.70 -39.09 -19.23
CA GLY A 52 50.60 -38.19 -18.07
C GLY A 52 49.86 -36.87 -18.32
N ASN A 53 49.85 -36.32 -19.53
CA ASN A 53 49.20 -35.04 -19.84
C ASN A 53 47.68 -35.20 -19.95
N THR A 54 47.23 -36.28 -20.61
CA THR A 54 45.80 -36.61 -20.76
C THR A 54 45.16 -36.93 -19.41
N ALA A 55 45.86 -37.64 -18.52
CA ALA A 55 45.39 -37.93 -17.16
C ALA A 55 45.20 -36.67 -16.31
N THR A 56 46.11 -35.69 -16.42
CA THR A 56 46.02 -34.42 -15.68
C THR A 56 44.83 -33.58 -16.15
N ILE A 57 44.60 -33.53 -17.47
CA ILE A 57 43.46 -32.84 -18.06
C ILE A 57 42.15 -33.53 -17.68
N ALA A 58 42.11 -34.86 -17.65
CA ALA A 58 40.93 -35.63 -17.24
C ALA A 58 40.57 -35.36 -15.77
N ALA A 59 41.54 -35.41 -14.86
CA ALA A 59 41.33 -35.09 -13.44
C ALA A 59 40.87 -33.64 -13.21
N TRP A 60 41.40 -32.69 -14.00
CA TRP A 60 40.93 -31.30 -13.94
C TRP A 60 39.48 -31.15 -14.43
N LYS A 61 39.10 -31.83 -15.51
CA LYS A 61 37.71 -31.83 -16.01
C LYS A 61 36.75 -32.42 -14.97
N GLU A 62 37.11 -33.53 -14.35
CA GLU A 62 36.31 -34.17 -13.30
C GLU A 62 36.11 -33.22 -12.10
N LYS A 63 37.19 -32.59 -11.61
CA LYS A 63 37.12 -31.61 -10.52
C LYS A 63 36.25 -30.40 -10.90
N ARG A 64 36.42 -29.87 -12.12
CA ARG A 64 35.63 -28.72 -12.58
C ARG A 64 34.17 -29.07 -12.74
N GLN A 65 33.85 -30.26 -13.23
CA GLN A 65 32.49 -30.75 -13.36
C GLN A 65 31.82 -30.86 -11.99
N ALA A 66 32.51 -31.43 -11.00
CA ALA A 66 32.01 -31.49 -9.63
C ALA A 66 31.75 -30.08 -9.02
N GLU A 67 32.66 -29.12 -9.24
CA GLU A 67 32.47 -27.73 -8.80
C GLU A 67 31.31 -27.01 -9.51
N ILE A 68 31.03 -27.34 -10.78
CA ILE A 68 29.89 -26.80 -11.51
C ILE A 68 28.60 -27.40 -10.96
N GLU A 69 28.55 -28.72 -10.75
CA GLU A 69 27.38 -29.40 -10.20
C GLU A 69 27.02 -28.90 -8.81
N GLU A 70 28.01 -28.65 -7.94
CA GLU A 70 27.79 -28.06 -6.62
C GLU A 70 27.19 -26.65 -6.72
N LYS A 71 27.69 -25.82 -7.64
CA LYS A 71 27.15 -24.47 -7.87
C LYS A 71 25.76 -24.49 -8.46
N ASP A 72 25.51 -25.31 -9.47
CA ASP A 72 24.19 -25.44 -10.09
C ASP A 72 23.14 -25.89 -9.07
N ALA A 73 23.52 -26.78 -8.14
CA ALA A 73 22.67 -27.19 -7.03
C ALA A 73 22.37 -26.05 -6.05
N SER A 74 23.38 -25.24 -5.68
CA SER A 74 23.20 -24.06 -4.84
C SER A 74 22.31 -23.01 -5.52
N ASP A 75 22.56 -22.71 -6.79
CA ASP A 75 21.81 -21.72 -7.56
C ASP A 75 20.34 -22.16 -7.76
N GLU A 76 20.08 -23.45 -7.97
CA GLU A 76 18.71 -23.98 -8.03
C GLU A 76 18.01 -23.87 -6.67
N GLN A 77 18.71 -24.14 -5.57
CA GLN A 77 18.17 -23.98 -4.22
C GLN A 77 17.84 -22.51 -3.93
N GLU A 78 18.76 -21.58 -4.20
CA GLU A 78 18.55 -20.14 -4.01
C GLU A 78 17.39 -19.62 -4.87
N ARG A 79 17.30 -20.06 -6.14
CA ARG A 79 16.16 -19.70 -7.01
C ARG A 79 14.84 -20.20 -6.45
N LYS A 80 14.80 -21.40 -5.90
CA LYS A 80 13.60 -21.96 -5.28
C LYS A 80 13.22 -21.20 -4.00
N GLU A 81 14.18 -20.93 -3.13
CA GLU A 81 13.97 -20.16 -1.90
C GLU A 81 13.47 -18.75 -2.21
N LEU A 82 14.05 -18.06 -3.19
CA LEU A 82 13.61 -16.74 -3.62
C LEU A 82 12.16 -16.78 -4.15
N LYS A 83 11.80 -17.81 -4.90
CA LYS A 83 10.43 -17.99 -5.39
C LYS A 83 9.45 -18.24 -4.24
N GLU A 84 9.81 -19.08 -3.28
CA GLU A 84 8.99 -19.35 -2.10
C GLU A 84 8.83 -18.12 -1.23
N GLU A 85 9.90 -17.35 -1.04
CA GLU A 85 9.86 -16.08 -0.33
C GLU A 85 8.96 -15.08 -1.05
N ALA A 86 9.08 -14.93 -2.37
CA ALA A 86 8.20 -14.05 -3.15
C ALA A 86 6.72 -14.42 -3.02
N VAL A 87 6.38 -15.72 -3.02
CA VAL A 87 5.00 -16.18 -2.79
C VAL A 87 4.52 -15.83 -1.37
N LYS A 88 5.36 -16.04 -0.35
CA LYS A 88 5.02 -15.66 1.03
C LYS A 88 4.79 -14.17 1.17
N HIS A 89 5.60 -13.33 0.54
CA HIS A 89 5.41 -11.87 0.55
C HIS A 89 4.09 -11.46 -0.10
N ILE A 90 3.66 -12.18 -1.14
CA ILE A 90 2.34 -11.95 -1.76
C ILE A 90 1.22 -12.30 -0.78
N ASP A 91 1.28 -13.47 -0.16
CA ASP A 91 0.28 -13.90 0.83
C ASP A 91 0.22 -12.92 2.02
N ASP A 92 1.38 -12.56 2.58
CA ASP A 92 1.51 -11.59 3.66
C ASP A 92 0.95 -10.22 3.27
N PHE A 93 1.15 -9.78 2.02
CA PHE A 93 0.61 -8.51 1.54
C PHE A 93 -0.92 -8.52 1.58
N TYR A 94 -1.55 -9.58 1.07
CA TYR A 94 -3.01 -9.68 1.05
C TYR A 94 -3.59 -9.82 2.46
N ASP A 95 -2.98 -10.61 3.33
CA ASP A 95 -3.41 -10.76 4.72
C ASP A 95 -3.32 -9.42 5.48
N ASN A 96 -2.20 -8.70 5.34
CA ASN A 96 -2.03 -7.40 5.96
C ASN A 96 -2.98 -6.35 5.39
N TYR A 97 -3.20 -6.34 4.07
CA TYR A 97 -4.13 -5.43 3.41
C TYR A 97 -5.57 -5.68 3.87
N ASN A 98 -6.02 -6.94 3.84
CA ASN A 98 -7.37 -7.31 4.26
C ASN A 98 -7.61 -6.97 5.72
N ARG A 99 -6.65 -7.29 6.60
CA ARG A 99 -6.73 -6.91 8.02
C ARG A 99 -6.82 -5.39 8.20
N LYS A 100 -6.02 -4.62 7.46
CA LYS A 100 -6.06 -3.14 7.53
C LYS A 100 -7.38 -2.59 7.01
N LYS A 101 -7.90 -3.13 5.91
CA LYS A 101 -9.22 -2.77 5.36
C LYS A 101 -10.32 -3.05 6.38
N GLU A 102 -10.31 -4.22 6.99
CA GLU A 102 -11.29 -4.59 8.01
C GLU A 102 -11.21 -3.67 9.23
N GLN A 103 -10.01 -3.39 9.74
CA GLN A 103 -9.80 -2.45 10.84
C GLN A 103 -10.27 -1.03 10.51
N GLN A 104 -10.01 -0.55 9.29
CA GLN A 104 -10.50 0.75 8.84
C GLN A 104 -12.02 0.77 8.75
N LEU A 105 -12.63 -0.28 8.20
CA LEU A 105 -14.08 -0.39 8.10
C LEU A 105 -14.74 -0.41 9.49
N GLU A 106 -14.17 -1.17 10.42
CA GLU A 106 -14.65 -1.23 11.80
C GLU A 106 -14.49 0.10 12.53
N THR A 107 -13.37 0.80 12.30
CA THR A 107 -13.14 2.14 12.83
C THR A 107 -14.18 3.12 12.30
N VAL A 108 -14.44 3.14 11.00
CA VAL A 108 -15.46 4.01 10.38
C VAL A 108 -16.85 3.67 10.87
N ARG A 109 -17.20 2.39 11.03
CA ARG A 109 -18.48 1.97 11.61
C ARG A 109 -18.64 2.47 13.03
N ARG A 110 -17.64 2.25 13.89
CA ARG A 110 -17.63 2.73 15.28
C ARG A 110 -17.77 4.26 15.34
N GLU A 111 -17.01 4.99 14.52
CA GLU A 111 -17.08 6.45 14.46
C GLU A 111 -18.45 6.94 13.96
N ALA A 112 -19.04 6.27 12.98
CA ALA A 112 -20.39 6.57 12.51
C ALA A 112 -21.43 6.34 13.60
N GLU A 113 -21.36 5.23 14.35
CA GLU A 113 -22.24 4.97 15.48
C GLU A 113 -22.05 5.99 16.61
N GLU A 114 -20.81 6.33 16.95
CA GLU A 114 -20.50 7.36 17.93
C GLU A 114 -21.02 8.72 17.50
N PHE A 115 -20.90 9.07 16.21
CA PHE A 115 -21.44 10.29 15.66
C PHE A 115 -22.97 10.31 15.72
N LEU A 116 -23.65 9.21 15.36
CA LEU A 116 -25.10 9.09 15.48
C LEU A 116 -25.55 9.24 16.93
N LYS A 117 -24.88 8.58 17.88
CA LYS A 117 -25.14 8.71 19.32
C LYS A 117 -24.91 10.14 19.80
N LYS A 118 -23.81 10.80 19.40
CA LYS A 118 -23.54 12.22 19.71
C LYS A 118 -24.64 13.12 19.16
N LYS A 119 -25.07 12.90 17.92
CA LYS A 119 -26.16 13.63 17.27
C LYS A 119 -27.48 13.44 18.02
N ASP A 120 -27.85 12.20 18.35
CA ASP A 120 -29.09 11.92 19.08
C ASP A 120 -29.06 12.52 20.47
N ASN A 121 -27.97 12.35 21.21
CA ASN A 121 -27.78 12.99 22.52
C ASN A 121 -27.84 14.52 22.43
N PHE A 122 -27.28 15.13 21.38
CA PHE A 122 -27.35 16.57 21.14
C PHE A 122 -28.79 17.07 20.91
N PHE A 123 -29.63 16.29 20.23
CA PHE A 123 -31.04 16.64 20.03
C PHE A 123 -31.91 16.35 21.26
N SER A 124 -31.60 15.32 22.04
CA SER A 124 -32.33 14.88 23.24
C SER A 124 -31.92 15.59 24.54
N GLN A 125 -31.11 16.65 24.48
CA GLN A 125 -30.79 17.46 25.66
C GLN A 125 -32.01 18.27 26.12
N ASP A 126 -32.85 17.64 26.96
CA ASP A 126 -34.15 18.14 27.47
C ASP A 126 -34.07 19.40 28.36
N ASN A 127 -32.89 19.98 28.56
CA ASN A 127 -32.68 21.18 29.39
C ASN A 127 -31.78 22.22 28.72
N THR A 128 -31.72 22.21 27.38
CA THR A 128 -30.93 23.17 26.61
C THR A 128 -31.82 23.95 25.65
N THR A 129 -31.68 25.27 25.64
CA THR A 129 -32.41 26.12 24.69
C THR A 129 -31.81 25.92 23.30
N THR A 130 -32.57 26.15 22.23
CA THR A 130 -32.06 26.12 20.84
C THR A 130 -30.79 26.97 20.65
N TRP A 131 -30.66 28.05 21.42
CA TRP A 131 -29.50 28.94 21.46
C TRP A 131 -28.27 28.33 22.18
N ASP A 132 -28.46 27.51 23.21
CA ASP A 132 -27.35 26.80 23.88
C ASP A 132 -26.71 25.78 22.93
N ARG A 133 -27.55 25.10 22.13
CA ARG A 133 -27.12 24.16 21.09
C ARG A 133 -26.38 24.86 19.96
N ALA A 134 -26.87 26.03 19.51
CA ALA A 134 -26.20 26.83 18.49
C ALA A 134 -24.82 27.33 18.97
N LEU A 135 -24.70 27.73 20.23
CA LEU A 135 -23.42 28.16 20.80
C LEU A 135 -22.41 27.02 20.85
N GLN A 136 -22.82 25.81 21.24
CA GLN A 136 -21.94 24.61 21.25
C GLN A 136 -21.40 24.23 19.85
N LEU A 137 -22.15 24.53 18.78
CA LEU A 137 -21.74 24.25 17.40
C LEU A 137 -20.80 25.32 16.83
N ILE A 138 -20.75 26.51 17.43
CA ILE A 138 -19.88 27.60 17.00
C ILE A 138 -18.54 27.43 17.72
N ASN A 139 -17.45 27.40 16.96
CA ASN A 139 -16.11 27.46 17.55
C ASN A 139 -15.94 28.81 18.26
N GLU A 140 -16.01 28.80 19.59
CA GLU A 140 -15.94 30.03 20.40
C GLU A 140 -14.61 30.77 20.21
N ASP A 141 -13.53 30.08 19.83
CA ASP A 141 -12.18 30.64 19.77
C ASP A 141 -11.86 31.35 18.43
N ASP A 142 -12.45 30.92 17.32
CA ASP A 142 -12.12 31.42 15.96
C ASP A 142 -13.29 32.13 15.24
N ALA A 143 -14.44 32.29 15.91
CA ALA A 143 -15.64 32.83 15.27
C ALA A 143 -15.70 34.38 15.17
N ASP A 144 -14.74 35.11 15.74
CA ASP A 144 -14.81 36.57 15.85
C ASP A 144 -14.65 37.27 14.50
N ILE A 145 -13.79 36.76 13.62
CA ILE A 145 -13.57 37.31 12.27
C ILE A 145 -13.69 36.19 11.23
N LEU A 146 -14.88 36.06 10.63
CA LEU A 146 -15.13 35.09 9.58
C LEU A 146 -15.46 35.81 8.27
N GLY A 147 -14.54 35.75 7.30
CA GLY A 147 -14.69 36.38 5.98
C GLY A 147 -14.67 37.91 6.01
N GLY A 148 -13.88 38.51 6.91
CA GLY A 148 -13.74 39.98 7.01
C GLY A 148 -14.91 40.70 7.69
N ARG A 149 -15.92 39.98 8.19
CA ARG A 149 -17.02 40.54 8.99
C ARG A 149 -16.82 40.19 10.46
N ASP A 150 -16.80 41.21 11.31
CA ASP A 150 -16.78 41.07 12.77
C ASP A 150 -18.12 40.50 13.28
N ARG A 151 -18.06 39.36 13.98
CA ARG A 151 -19.21 38.68 14.60
C ARG A 151 -19.14 38.67 16.12
N SER A 152 -18.22 39.44 16.72
CA SER A 152 -18.04 39.52 18.18
C SER A 152 -19.35 39.91 18.89
N LYS A 153 -20.10 40.87 18.33
CA LYS A 153 -21.43 41.27 18.84
C LYS A 153 -22.47 40.16 18.76
N PHE A 154 -22.40 39.30 17.74
CA PHE A 154 -23.31 38.17 17.58
C PHE A 154 -23.02 37.10 18.63
N LYS A 155 -21.74 36.82 18.92
CA LYS A 155 -21.32 35.94 20.03
C LYS A 155 -21.82 36.46 21.37
N GLU A 156 -21.70 37.76 21.63
CA GLU A 156 -22.20 38.40 22.85
C GLU A 156 -23.73 38.24 22.99
N ILE A 157 -24.49 38.42 21.90
CA ILE A 157 -25.94 38.21 21.88
C ILE A 157 -26.28 36.75 22.19
N LEU A 158 -25.58 35.78 21.58
CA LEU A 158 -25.80 34.36 21.85
C LEU A 158 -25.51 33.97 23.30
N GLN A 159 -24.42 34.49 23.87
CA GLN A 159 -24.09 34.29 25.29
C GLN A 159 -25.15 34.86 26.23
N ARG A 160 -25.79 35.98 25.87
CA ARG A 160 -26.90 36.56 26.63
C ARG A 160 -28.21 35.76 26.51
N MET A 161 -28.40 35.05 25.40
CA MET A 161 -29.56 34.20 25.18
C MET A 161 -29.41 32.80 25.79
N LYS A 162 -28.18 32.41 26.14
CA LYS A 162 -27.85 31.16 26.81
C LYS A 162 -28.66 30.99 28.10
N GLY A 163 -29.39 29.89 28.25
CA GLY A 163 -30.22 29.61 29.44
C GLY A 163 -31.41 30.55 29.70
N ASN A 164 -31.76 31.46 28.77
CA ASN A 164 -32.92 32.32 28.91
C ASN A 164 -34.19 31.63 28.37
N THR A 165 -35.14 31.32 29.26
CA THR A 165 -36.42 30.66 28.92
C THR A 165 -37.41 31.57 28.18
N ASN A 166 -37.19 32.88 28.14
CA ASN A 166 -38.00 33.83 27.36
C ASN A 166 -37.39 34.14 25.98
N ALA A 167 -36.30 33.48 25.61
CA ALA A 167 -35.72 33.66 24.29
C ALA A 167 -36.67 33.09 23.20
N PRO A 168 -36.75 33.71 22.02
CA PRO A 168 -37.53 33.17 20.91
C PRO A 168 -37.01 31.78 20.52
N GLY A 169 -37.90 30.78 20.54
CA GLY A 169 -37.54 29.37 20.27
C GLY A 169 -36.95 28.61 21.47
N ALA A 170 -37.19 29.11 22.68
CA ALA A 170 -37.00 28.39 23.95
C ALA A 170 -38.08 27.33 24.18
#